data_AF-A0A3B9A6V3-F1
#
_entry.id   AF-A0A3B9A6V3-F1
#
_cell.length_a   1.000
_cell.length_b   1.000
_cell.length_c   1.000
_cell.angle_alpha   90.00
_cell.angle_beta   90.00
_cell.angle_gamma   90.00
#
_symmetry.space_group_name_H-M   'P 1'
#
loop_
_entity.id
_entity.type
_entity.pdbx_description
1 polymer ?
#
loop_
_entity_poly.entity_id
_entity_poly.type
_entity_poly.pdbx_seq_one_letter_code
_entity_poly.pdbx_strand_id
1 'polypeptide(L)'
;MGWLDFLFEKKPYPAGMQAEIDRLIDELVRIGQKEDFLSERSGGPFNAQCRHVRAREIGVRLDQVGGVALMEYVLKKVRRRVGDTLAAHLAYAWSDIGKWIP
;
A
#
# COMPACT_ATOMS: atom_id res chain seq x y z
N MET A 1 -11.62 -20.52 -12.49
CA MET A 1 -10.78 -19.31 -12.43
C MET A 1 -10.34 -19.14 -10.97
N GLY A 2 -9.46 -19.94 -10.41
CA GLY A 2 -8.01 -19.91 -10.65
C GLY A 2 -7.30 -19.50 -9.35
N TRP A 3 -7.54 -20.21 -8.23
CA TRP A 3 -6.94 -19.88 -6.91
C TRP A 3 -5.39 -19.95 -6.93
N LEU A 4 -4.83 -20.55 -7.98
CA LEU A 4 -3.40 -20.72 -8.25
C LEU A 4 -2.79 -19.55 -9.06
N ASP A 5 -3.58 -18.64 -9.63
CA ASP A 5 -3.06 -17.51 -10.42
C ASP A 5 -2.20 -16.56 -9.55
N PHE A 6 -2.36 -16.59 -8.22
CA PHE A 6 -1.54 -15.80 -7.29
C PHE A 6 -0.11 -16.32 -7.11
N LEU A 7 0.16 -17.59 -7.43
CA LEU A 7 1.51 -18.16 -7.33
C LEU A 7 2.38 -17.77 -8.54
N PHE A 8 1.75 -17.41 -9.66
CA PHE A 8 2.42 -17.04 -10.91
C PHE A 8 2.29 -15.55 -11.26
N GLU A 9 1.73 -14.74 -10.37
CA GLU A 9 1.70 -13.29 -10.55
C GLU A 9 3.13 -12.76 -10.59
N LYS A 10 3.57 -12.35 -11.79
CA LYS A 10 4.92 -11.86 -12.04
C LYS A 10 5.22 -10.73 -11.07
N LYS A 11 6.16 -10.96 -10.15
CA LYS A 11 6.57 -9.97 -9.15
C LYS A 11 7.03 -8.70 -9.88
N PRO A 12 6.40 -7.53 -9.68
CA PRO A 12 6.75 -6.28 -10.34
C PRO A 12 7.99 -5.61 -9.70
N TYR A 13 8.93 -6.41 -9.22
CA TYR A 13 10.14 -5.96 -8.52
C TYR A 13 11.27 -6.99 -8.66
N PRO A 14 12.54 -6.57 -8.59
CA PRO A 14 13.69 -7.48 -8.60
C PRO A 14 13.69 -8.45 -7.41
N ALA A 15 14.23 -9.67 -7.58
CA ALA A 15 14.24 -10.68 -6.53
C ALA A 15 14.92 -10.21 -5.23
N GLY A 16 15.97 -9.40 -5.32
CA GLY A 16 16.68 -8.84 -4.16
C GLY A 16 15.85 -7.89 -3.28
N MET A 17 14.74 -7.36 -3.81
CA MET A 17 13.86 -6.44 -3.06
C MET A 17 12.80 -7.17 -2.23
N GLN A 18 12.67 -8.49 -2.34
CA GLN A 18 11.58 -9.23 -1.72
C GLN A 18 11.46 -8.99 -0.20
N ALA A 19 12.58 -9.05 0.53
CA ALA A 19 12.57 -8.82 1.97
C ALA A 19 12.20 -7.38 2.35
N GLU A 20 12.46 -6.40 1.49
CA GLU A 20 12.00 -5.03 1.69
C GLU A 20 10.48 -4.93 1.46
N ILE A 21 9.99 -5.45 0.33
CA ILE A 21 8.57 -5.41 -0.01
C ILE A 21 7.71 -6.12 1.04
N ASP A 22 8.14 -7.29 1.52
CA ASP A 22 7.41 -8.04 2.55
C ASP A 22 7.33 -7.24 3.87
N ARG A 23 8.41 -6.57 4.26
CA ARG A 23 8.42 -5.67 5.43
C ARG A 23 7.49 -4.47 5.25
N LEU A 24 7.48 -3.85 4.07
CA LEU A 24 6.59 -2.73 3.75
C LEU A 24 5.11 -3.13 3.80
N ILE A 25 4.77 -4.34 3.30
CA ILE A 25 3.42 -4.89 3.40
C ILE A 25 3.03 -5.09 4.86
N ASP A 26 3.90 -5.67 5.69
CA ASP A 26 3.64 -5.88 7.11
C ASP A 26 3.44 -4.55 7.87
N GLU A 27 4.22 -3.54 7.51
CA GLU A 27 4.08 -2.20 8.08
C GLU A 27 2.74 -1.55 7.70
N LEU A 28 2.33 -1.61 6.43
CA LEU A 28 1.03 -1.12 5.98
C LEU A 28 -0.13 -1.83 6.69
N VAL A 29 -0.03 -3.15 6.86
CA VAL A 29 -1.06 -3.92 7.58
C VAL A 29 -1.14 -3.48 9.04
N ARG A 30 0.00 -3.25 9.69
CA ARG A 30 0.03 -2.74 11.07
C ARG A 30 -0.60 -1.34 11.17
N ILE A 31 -0.29 -0.45 10.23
CA ILE A 31 -0.89 0.90 10.16
C ILE A 31 -2.41 0.78 10.02
N GLY A 32 -2.89 0.04 9.02
CA GLY A 32 -4.33 -0.12 8.77
C GLY A 32 -5.08 -0.70 9.98
N GLN A 33 -4.48 -1.63 10.71
CA GLN A 33 -5.09 -2.25 11.89
C GLN A 33 -5.09 -1.38 13.15
N LYS A 34 -4.12 -0.47 13.31
CA LYS A 34 -3.94 0.32 14.53
C LYS A 34 -4.43 1.76 14.41
N GLU A 35 -4.28 2.34 13.23
CA GLU A 35 -4.36 3.79 13.03
C GLU A 35 -5.30 4.19 11.89
N ASP A 36 -5.63 3.27 10.97
CA ASP A 36 -6.24 3.57 9.65
C ASP A 36 -5.26 4.34 8.72
N PHE A 37 -5.60 4.50 7.45
CA PHE A 37 -4.82 5.23 6.45
C PHE A 37 -5.34 6.66 6.22
N LEU A 38 -6.57 6.93 6.66
CA LEU A 38 -7.23 8.23 6.60
C LEU A 38 -7.69 8.65 7.99
N SER A 39 -7.85 9.96 8.17
CA SER A 39 -8.37 10.55 9.40
C SER A 39 -9.42 11.60 9.08
N GLU A 40 -10.28 11.92 10.05
CA GLU A 40 -11.18 13.06 9.98
C GLU A 40 -10.48 14.38 10.36
N ARG A 41 -9.34 14.29 11.06
CA ARG A 41 -8.58 15.44 11.57
C ARG A 41 -7.12 15.37 11.14
N SER A 42 -6.57 16.50 10.72
CA SER A 42 -5.14 16.63 10.42
C SER A 42 -4.29 16.60 11.70
N GLY A 43 -3.05 16.14 11.60
CA GLY A 43 -2.08 16.10 12.69
C GLY A 43 -1.73 14.69 13.16
N GLY A 44 -0.76 14.58 14.08
CA GLY A 44 -0.23 13.29 14.52
C GLY A 44 0.41 12.52 13.35
N PRO A 45 0.01 11.26 13.08
CA PRO A 45 0.53 10.49 11.95
C PRO A 45 -0.06 10.88 10.59
N PHE A 46 -0.98 11.87 10.53
CA PHE A 46 -1.67 12.30 9.32
C PHE A 46 -1.20 13.68 8.85
N ASN A 47 -1.08 13.86 7.53
CA ASN A 47 -0.76 15.15 6.93
C ASN A 47 -1.97 16.10 6.89
N ALA A 48 -1.76 17.29 6.32
CA ALA A 48 -2.80 18.32 6.17
C ALA A 48 -4.01 17.89 5.32
N GLN A 49 -3.87 16.85 4.47
CA GLN A 49 -4.97 16.24 3.71
C GLN A 49 -5.56 15.02 4.43
N CYS A 50 -5.27 14.85 5.71
CA CYS A 50 -5.71 13.74 6.55
C CYS A 50 -5.31 12.35 6.02
N ARG A 51 -4.19 12.25 5.30
CA ARG A 51 -3.64 10.98 4.81
C ARG A 51 -2.45 10.56 5.67
N HIS A 52 -2.37 9.28 6.03
CA HIS A 52 -1.32 8.76 6.90
C HIS A 52 0.05 8.94 6.25
N VAL A 53 0.96 9.68 6.91
CA VAL A 53 2.26 10.10 6.36
C VAL A 53 3.11 8.89 6.01
N ARG A 54 3.28 7.96 6.97
CA ARG A 54 4.08 6.75 6.74
C ARG A 54 3.54 5.87 5.61
N ALA A 55 2.23 5.65 5.54
CA ALA A 55 1.64 4.89 4.45
C ALA A 55 1.92 5.53 3.08
N ARG A 56 1.93 6.87 2.99
CA ARG A 56 2.32 7.58 1.76
C ARG A 56 3.79 7.44 1.43
N GLU A 57 4.68 7.54 2.41
CA GLU A 57 6.12 7.31 2.19
C GLU A 57 6.38 5.92 1.62
N ILE A 58 5.67 4.90 2.14
CA ILE A 58 5.72 3.54 1.61
C ILE A 58 5.23 3.53 0.16
N GLY A 59 4.10 4.18 -0.14
CA GLY A 59 3.59 4.32 -1.52
C GLY A 59 4.62 4.92 -2.48
N VAL A 60 5.29 6.00 -2.07
CA VAL A 60 6.37 6.63 -2.86
C VAL A 60 7.53 5.65 -3.08
N ARG A 61 7.93 4.88 -2.06
CA ARG A 61 8.98 3.87 -2.19
C ARG A 61 8.58 2.76 -3.17
N LEU A 62 7.33 2.31 -3.14
CA LEU A 62 6.81 1.30 -4.06
C LEU A 62 6.79 1.81 -5.50
N ASP A 63 6.34 3.05 -5.73
CA ASP A 63 6.36 3.67 -7.06
C ASP A 63 7.79 3.77 -7.62
N GLN A 64 8.76 4.16 -6.78
CA GLN A 64 10.18 4.21 -7.19
C GLN A 64 10.76 2.85 -7.56
N VAL A 65 10.33 1.76 -6.92
CA VAL A 65 10.89 0.42 -7.13
C VAL A 65 10.22 -0.31 -8.31
N GLY A 66 8.91 -0.17 -8.46
CA GLY A 66 8.15 -0.94 -9.45
C GLY A 66 6.93 -0.21 -10.04
N GLY A 67 6.82 1.09 -9.79
CA GLY A 67 5.72 1.93 -10.28
C GLY A 67 4.36 1.48 -9.76
N VAL A 68 3.32 1.89 -10.51
CA VAL A 68 1.91 1.53 -10.25
C VAL A 68 1.72 0.02 -10.14
N ALA A 69 2.40 -0.80 -10.95
CA ALA A 69 2.26 -2.26 -10.91
C ALA A 69 2.64 -2.84 -9.53
N LEU A 70 3.69 -2.31 -8.90
CA LEU A 70 4.07 -2.72 -7.55
C LEU A 70 3.11 -2.18 -6.49
N MET A 71 2.61 -0.96 -6.66
CA MET A 71 1.59 -0.41 -5.76
C MET A 71 0.32 -1.26 -5.77
N GLU A 72 -0.19 -1.65 -6.95
CA GLU A 72 -1.36 -2.53 -7.11
C GLU A 72 -1.14 -3.90 -6.46
N TYR A 73 0.03 -4.49 -6.72
CA TYR A 73 0.44 -5.76 -6.13
C TYR A 73 0.44 -5.72 -4.60
N VAL A 74 1.00 -4.65 -4.02
CA VAL A 74 1.02 -4.46 -2.55
C VAL A 74 -0.39 -4.20 -2.02
N LEU A 75 -1.17 -3.33 -2.66
CA LEU A 75 -2.55 -3.05 -2.25
C LEU A 75 -3.39 -4.32 -2.18
N LYS A 76 -3.28 -5.19 -3.20
CA LYS A 76 -3.96 -6.49 -3.24
C LYS A 76 -3.58 -7.40 -2.07
N LYS A 77 -2.31 -7.40 -1.65
CA LYS A 77 -1.84 -8.17 -0.49
C LYS A 77 -2.30 -7.58 0.83
N VAL A 78 -2.25 -6.25 0.97
CA VAL A 78 -2.72 -5.55 2.17
C VAL A 78 -4.23 -5.75 2.31
N ARG A 79 -5.00 -5.58 1.23
CA ARG A 79 -6.46 -5.79 1.18
C ARG A 79 -6.89 -7.14 1.76
N ARG A 80 -6.18 -8.22 1.44
CA ARG A 80 -6.48 -9.56 1.99
C ARG A 80 -6.33 -9.66 3.50
N ARG A 81 -5.56 -8.76 4.11
CA ARG A 81 -5.20 -8.79 5.54
C ARG A 81 -5.95 -7.75 6.36
N VAL A 82 -6.38 -6.65 5.74
CA VAL A 82 -7.09 -5.55 6.42
C VAL A 82 -8.55 -5.39 6.00
N GLY A 83 -8.98 -6.02 4.91
CA GLY A 83 -10.34 -5.90 4.37
C GLY A 83 -10.52 -4.75 3.37
N ASP A 84 -11.70 -4.72 2.75
CA ASP A 84 -12.00 -3.85 1.61
C ASP A 84 -12.03 -2.35 1.97
N THR A 85 -12.61 -1.99 3.12
CA THR A 85 -12.71 -0.60 3.56
C THR A 85 -11.34 0.03 3.78
N LEU A 86 -10.49 -0.63 4.58
CA LEU A 86 -9.13 -0.13 4.84
C LEU A 86 -8.25 -0.15 3.59
N ALA A 87 -8.48 -1.09 2.67
CA ALA A 87 -7.80 -1.07 1.37
C ALA A 87 -8.20 0.16 0.53
N ALA A 88 -9.49 0.53 0.51
CA ALA A 88 -9.95 1.74 -0.17
C ALA A 88 -9.34 3.01 0.46
N HIS A 89 -9.22 3.05 1.79
CA HIS A 89 -8.54 4.13 2.49
C HIS A 89 -7.06 4.23 2.10
N LEU A 90 -6.35 3.10 2.01
CA LEU A 90 -4.97 3.07 1.55
C LEU A 90 -4.83 3.55 0.10
N ALA A 91 -5.69 3.07 -0.79
CA ALA A 91 -5.71 3.50 -2.19
C ALA A 91 -5.90 5.01 -2.32
N TYR A 92 -6.83 5.58 -1.53
CA TYR A 92 -7.04 7.02 -1.49
C TYR A 92 -5.88 7.77 -0.83
N ALA A 93 -5.25 7.22 0.21
CA ALA A 93 -4.07 7.81 0.84
C ALA A 93 -2.90 7.93 -0.15
N TRP A 94 -2.82 7.03 -1.13
CA TRP A 94 -1.84 7.08 -2.21
C TRP A 94 -2.18 7.99 -3.40
N SER A 95 -3.30 8.72 -3.34
CA SER A 95 -3.59 9.75 -4.34
C SER A 95 -2.40 10.71 -4.49
N ASP A 96 -2.14 11.12 -5.73
CA ASP A 96 -1.03 12.00 -6.13
C ASP A 96 0.38 11.38 -6.02
N ILE A 97 0.51 10.07 -5.79
CA ILE A 97 1.80 9.37 -5.85
C ILE A 97 2.02 8.82 -7.26
N GLY A 98 3.04 9.31 -7.95
CA GLY A 98 3.41 8.82 -9.28
C GLY A 98 2.25 8.92 -10.27
N LYS A 99 1.88 7.78 -10.88
CA LYS A 99 0.74 7.65 -11.81
C LYS A 99 -0.46 6.94 -11.17
N TRP A 100 -0.49 6.83 -9.84
CA TRP A 100 -1.54 6.12 -9.12
C TRP A 100 -2.90 6.76 -9.30
N ILE A 101 -3.92 5.94 -9.57
CA ILE A 101 -5.33 6.32 -9.66
C ILE A 101 -6.07 5.42 -8.65
N PRO A 102 -6.71 5.99 -7.61
CA PRO A 102 -7.37 5.23 -6.55
C PRO A 102 -8.54 4.36 -7.03
#